data_AF-A0A2H3C0W1-F1
#
_entry.id   AF-A0A2H3C0W1-F1
#
_cell.length_a   1.000
_cell.length_b   1.000
_cell.length_c   1.000
_cell.angle_alpha   90.00
_cell.angle_beta   90.00
_cell.angle_gamma   90.00
#
_symmetry.space_group_name_H-M   'P 1'
#
loop_
_entity.id
_entity.type
_entity.pdbx_description
1 polymer ?
#
loop_
_entity_poly.entity_id
_entity_poly.type
_entity_poly.pdbx_seq_one_letter_code
_entity_poly.pdbx_strand_id
1 'polypeptide(L)'
;MAEQHFAMANIIGYQRVFTTIIQSPSHFALTVTNDPVATLGTLAILPNELLEDIISKHCDIQTIVTSFSLVNRSTRKAVDATVAFQRISHYAPIALIAMLRTQAASFFTLEDLYDALCSNSSCRVCGSFGPLLWLPECQRCCMPCLRRAPEYCPINKYAATKLFGVSEGVLASVPAVFSERGWDDYQDFRHLLSFAQARAAAVEDAGGEAQFMARINSVPRRREAYDSYISRTCISERGNTARFIVAAPLPYFDGHSGKIVEGYFCAGCRCLFNSDRTLHRDTIYDEARRYNTVYTISDLVHHVQTDCPDGQRIWKKHLKESKQGN
;
A
#
# COMPACT_ATOMS: atom_id res chain seq x y z
N MET A 1 -12.57 15.96 29.25
CA MET A 1 -11.78 16.38 28.06
C MET A 1 -11.96 15.47 26.84
N ALA A 2 -12.40 14.20 26.97
CA ALA A 2 -12.75 13.36 25.83
C ALA A 2 -14.12 13.70 25.18
N GLU A 3 -15.06 14.27 25.93
CA GLU A 3 -16.43 14.56 25.43
C GLU A 3 -16.52 15.82 24.55
N GLN A 4 -15.62 16.80 24.71
CA GLN A 4 -15.53 17.94 23.79
C GLN A 4 -14.91 17.55 22.43
N HIS A 5 -14.18 16.44 22.36
CA HIS A 5 -13.57 15.93 21.11
C HIS A 5 -14.60 15.27 20.18
N PHE A 6 -15.70 14.72 20.71
CA PHE A 6 -16.80 14.15 19.93
C PHE A 6 -17.86 15.18 19.50
N ALA A 7 -17.96 16.31 20.18
CA ALA A 7 -18.91 17.37 19.81
C ALA A 7 -18.59 18.04 18.45
N MET A 8 -17.32 18.04 18.03
CA MET A 8 -16.90 18.61 16.73
C MET A 8 -17.10 17.64 15.55
N ALA A 9 -17.30 16.35 15.82
CA ALA A 9 -17.51 15.31 14.81
C ALA A 9 -19.00 15.17 14.38
N ASN A 10 -19.91 15.90 15.03
CA ASN A 10 -21.36 15.79 14.83
C ASN A 10 -22.02 17.03 14.18
N ILE A 11 -21.26 17.95 13.58
CA ILE A 11 -21.84 19.15 12.95
C ILE A 11 -22.19 18.85 11.48
N ILE A 12 -23.46 19.02 11.13
CA ILE A 12 -24.21 18.66 9.90
C ILE A 12 -23.58 19.07 8.53
N GLY A 13 -22.37 19.66 8.49
CA GLY A 13 -21.51 19.78 7.30
C GLY A 13 -20.46 18.65 7.13
N TYR A 14 -20.43 17.70 8.07
CA TYR A 14 -19.40 16.65 8.28
C TYR A 14 -19.18 15.67 7.11
N GLN A 15 -20.15 15.46 6.22
CA GLN A 15 -20.02 14.47 5.13
C GLN A 15 -19.51 15.03 3.79
N ARG A 16 -19.41 16.36 3.63
CA ARG A 16 -19.01 16.98 2.35
C ARG A 16 -17.57 17.50 2.34
N VAL A 17 -16.99 17.71 3.52
CA VAL A 17 -15.56 18.04 3.69
C VAL A 17 -14.68 16.80 3.51
N PHE A 18 -15.26 15.62 3.75
CA PHE A 18 -14.57 14.35 3.82
C PHE A 18 -15.09 13.42 2.73
N THR A 19 -14.19 12.92 1.89
CA THR A 19 -14.48 11.75 1.05
C THR A 19 -13.63 10.60 1.57
N THR A 20 -14.28 9.57 2.09
CA THR A 20 -13.64 8.33 2.52
C THR A 20 -12.96 7.67 1.32
N ILE A 21 -11.72 7.23 1.46
CA ILE A 21 -10.94 6.66 0.35
C ILE A 21 -11.44 5.28 -0.05
N ILE A 22 -12.07 4.55 0.87
CA ILE A 22 -12.50 3.18 0.64
C ILE A 22 -13.79 2.95 1.42
N GLN A 23 -14.91 2.88 0.72
CA GLN A 23 -16.02 2.04 1.16
C GLN A 23 -15.87 0.74 0.37
N SER A 24 -15.30 -0.29 0.98
CA SER A 24 -15.26 -1.62 0.35
C SER A 24 -16.64 -2.25 0.51
N PRO A 25 -17.26 -2.75 -0.58
CA PRO A 25 -18.19 -3.86 -0.44
C PRO A 25 -17.39 -5.10 -0.01
N SER A 26 -17.85 -5.75 1.05
CA SER A 26 -17.29 -7.02 1.56
C SER A 26 -17.56 -8.13 0.53
N HIS A 27 -16.65 -8.36 -0.42
CA HIS A 27 -16.78 -9.46 -1.37
C HIS A 27 -16.12 -10.78 -0.92
N PHE A 28 -15.45 -10.80 0.23
CA PHE A 28 -15.23 -12.04 0.96
C PHE A 28 -16.33 -12.20 1.99
N ALA A 29 -17.49 -12.69 1.55
CA ALA A 29 -18.42 -13.26 2.49
C ALA A 29 -17.73 -14.46 3.14
N LEU A 30 -17.50 -14.39 4.45
CA LEU A 30 -17.28 -15.56 5.30
C LEU A 30 -18.42 -16.52 5.00
N THR A 31 -18.16 -17.52 4.18
CA THR A 31 -19.15 -18.53 3.86
C THR A 31 -19.29 -19.35 5.12
N VAL A 32 -20.50 -19.42 5.69
CA VAL A 32 -20.77 -20.31 6.83
C VAL A 32 -20.38 -21.72 6.38
N THR A 33 -19.26 -22.21 6.90
CA THR A 33 -18.74 -23.52 6.51
C THR A 33 -19.54 -24.57 7.28
N ASN A 34 -20.35 -25.36 6.56
CA ASN A 34 -20.91 -26.60 7.10
C ASN A 34 -19.79 -27.42 7.75
N ASP A 35 -20.14 -28.20 8.78
CA ASP A 35 -19.14 -28.94 9.53
C ASP A 35 -18.32 -29.88 8.64
N PRO A 36 -16.99 -29.92 8.87
CA PRO A 36 -16.09 -30.71 8.05
C PRO A 36 -16.39 -32.19 8.27
N VAL A 37 -16.64 -32.91 7.17
CA VAL A 37 -16.81 -34.37 7.18
C VAL A 37 -15.44 -35.07 7.15
N ALA A 38 -14.44 -34.42 6.54
CA ALA A 38 -13.06 -34.90 6.48
C ALA A 38 -12.18 -34.13 7.48
N THR A 39 -11.19 -34.81 8.06
CA THR A 39 -10.22 -34.21 9.01
C THR A 39 -9.06 -33.50 8.28
N LEU A 40 -8.16 -32.88 9.04
CA LEU A 40 -6.88 -32.35 8.53
C LEU A 40 -5.88 -33.47 8.12
N GLY A 41 -6.27 -34.75 8.19
CA GLY A 41 -5.38 -35.87 7.92
C GLY A 41 -4.20 -35.89 8.91
N THR A 42 -2.99 -36.12 8.40
CA THR A 42 -1.76 -36.14 9.24
C THR A 42 -1.51 -34.83 9.97
N LEU A 43 -1.97 -33.69 9.43
CA LEU A 43 -1.84 -32.39 10.09
C LEU A 43 -2.70 -32.26 11.35
N ALA A 44 -3.69 -33.15 11.55
CA ALA A 44 -4.50 -33.17 12.77
C ALA A 44 -3.69 -33.56 14.03
N ILE A 45 -2.47 -34.06 13.87
CA ILE A 45 -1.55 -34.37 14.98
C ILE A 45 -0.97 -33.08 15.58
N LEU A 46 -0.93 -31.99 14.80
CA LEU A 46 -0.37 -30.72 15.25
C LEU A 46 -1.34 -29.99 16.17
N PRO A 47 -0.86 -29.42 17.29
CA PRO A 47 -1.62 -28.45 18.08
C PRO A 47 -2.05 -27.24 17.24
N ASN A 48 -3.15 -26.60 17.65
CA ASN A 48 -3.70 -25.45 16.94
C ASN A 48 -2.69 -24.29 16.87
N GLU A 49 -1.86 -24.12 17.90
CA GLU A 49 -0.84 -23.07 17.97
C GLU A 49 0.23 -23.27 16.88
N LEU A 50 0.63 -24.52 16.61
CA LEU A 50 1.59 -24.82 15.55
C LEU A 50 0.96 -24.66 14.16
N LEU A 51 -0.32 -25.02 14.01
CA LEU A 51 -1.05 -24.79 12.76
C LEU A 51 -1.17 -23.28 12.47
N GLU A 52 -1.49 -22.48 13.48
CA GLU A 52 -1.57 -21.02 13.36
C GLU A 52 -0.21 -20.42 13.00
N ASP A 53 0.88 -20.85 13.64
CA ASP A 53 2.24 -20.38 13.34
C ASP A 53 2.65 -20.72 11.90
N ILE A 54 2.43 -21.97 11.47
CA ILE A 54 2.73 -22.42 10.10
C ILE A 54 1.92 -21.62 9.06
N ILE A 55 0.60 -21.53 9.26
CA ILE A 55 -0.30 -20.84 8.32
C ILE A 55 0.01 -19.35 8.27
N SER A 56 0.34 -18.73 9.41
CA SER A 56 0.54 -17.28 9.47
C SER A 56 1.91 -16.85 8.98
N LYS A 57 2.97 -17.59 9.34
CA LYS A 57 4.37 -17.09 9.29
C LYS A 57 5.29 -17.87 8.36
N HIS A 58 4.97 -19.13 8.06
CA HIS A 58 5.88 -20.02 7.33
C HIS A 58 5.38 -20.40 5.93
N CYS A 59 4.25 -19.84 5.51
CA CYS A 59 3.65 -20.09 4.20
C CYS A 59 3.21 -18.77 3.56
N ASP A 60 3.41 -18.66 2.25
CA ASP A 60 2.98 -17.49 1.50
C ASP A 60 1.45 -17.44 1.34
N ILE A 61 0.91 -16.22 1.25
CA ILE A 61 -0.53 -15.97 1.15
C ILE A 61 -1.11 -16.68 -0.08
N GLN A 62 -0.39 -16.74 -1.20
CA GLN A 62 -0.86 -17.37 -2.43
C GLN A 62 -1.12 -18.86 -2.17
N THR A 63 -0.14 -19.59 -1.64
CA THR A 63 -0.26 -21.00 -1.28
C THR A 63 -1.38 -21.24 -0.27
N ILE A 64 -1.47 -20.42 0.78
CA ILE A 64 -2.50 -20.56 1.82
C ILE A 64 -3.90 -20.39 1.23
N VAL A 65 -4.13 -19.31 0.47
CA VAL A 65 -5.47 -18.94 0.01
C VAL A 65 -5.89 -19.77 -1.21
N THR A 66 -5.03 -19.94 -2.21
CA THR A 66 -5.42 -20.58 -3.48
C THR A 66 -5.18 -22.07 -3.55
N SER A 67 -4.45 -22.65 -2.58
CA SER A 67 -4.16 -24.08 -2.58
C SER A 67 -4.62 -24.74 -1.28
N PHE A 68 -4.03 -24.37 -0.13
CA PHE A 68 -4.27 -25.06 1.14
C PHE A 68 -5.73 -24.93 1.62
N SER A 69 -6.30 -23.72 1.56
CA SER A 69 -7.68 -23.47 1.97
C SER A 69 -8.73 -24.18 1.10
N LEU A 70 -8.33 -24.67 -0.08
CA LEU A 70 -9.21 -25.34 -1.03
C LEU A 70 -9.13 -26.88 -0.95
N VAL A 71 -8.20 -27.44 -0.18
CA VAL A 71 -8.03 -28.90 -0.05
C VAL A 71 -9.28 -29.57 0.51
N ASN A 72 -9.79 -29.10 1.65
CA ASN A 72 -11.06 -29.55 2.23
C ASN A 72 -11.65 -28.52 3.20
N ARG A 73 -12.83 -28.79 3.76
CA ARG A 73 -13.49 -27.87 4.71
C ARG A 73 -12.71 -27.69 6.02
N SER A 74 -11.94 -28.69 6.45
CA SER A 74 -11.15 -28.62 7.68
C SER A 74 -9.93 -27.71 7.52
N THR A 75 -9.22 -27.79 6.38
CA THR A 75 -8.11 -26.87 6.09
C THR A 75 -8.62 -25.45 5.94
N ARG A 76 -9.79 -25.27 5.30
CA ARG A 76 -10.45 -23.97 5.26
C ARG A 76 -10.76 -23.42 6.65
N LYS A 77 -11.35 -24.23 7.54
CA LYS A 77 -11.61 -23.84 8.93
C LYS A 77 -10.33 -23.48 9.68
N ALA A 78 -9.22 -24.18 9.45
CA ALA A 78 -7.94 -23.85 10.08
C ALA A 78 -7.39 -22.48 9.63
N VAL A 79 -7.47 -22.16 8.34
CA VAL A 79 -7.10 -20.84 7.82
C VAL A 79 -8.04 -19.76 8.35
N ASP A 80 -9.36 -19.99 8.31
CA ASP A 80 -10.36 -19.05 8.80
C ASP A 80 -10.27 -18.82 10.32
N ALA A 81 -9.69 -19.75 11.08
CA ALA A 81 -9.46 -19.62 12.52
C ALA A 81 -8.26 -18.73 12.88
N THR A 82 -7.35 -18.50 11.93
CA THR A 82 -6.13 -17.71 12.16
C THR A 82 -6.45 -16.23 12.35
N VAL A 83 -5.90 -15.60 13.39
CA VAL A 83 -6.17 -14.17 13.70
C VAL A 83 -5.76 -13.26 12.54
N ALA A 84 -4.58 -13.48 11.96
CA ALA A 84 -4.10 -12.68 10.83
C ALA A 84 -5.10 -12.74 9.64
N PHE A 85 -5.53 -13.92 9.24
CA PHE A 85 -6.47 -14.08 8.13
C PHE A 85 -7.83 -13.45 8.43
N GLN A 86 -8.37 -13.61 9.64
CA GLN A 86 -9.64 -12.98 10.04
C GLN A 86 -9.56 -11.46 9.95
N ARG A 87 -8.48 -10.86 10.45
CA ARG A 87 -8.31 -9.40 10.46
C ARG A 87 -8.10 -8.86 9.05
N ILE A 88 -7.26 -9.52 8.24
CA ILE A 88 -7.02 -9.13 6.85
C ILE A 88 -8.28 -9.26 6.01
N SER A 89 -8.98 -10.40 6.08
CA SER A 89 -10.18 -10.64 5.27
C SER A 89 -11.33 -9.69 5.63
N HIS A 90 -11.42 -9.29 6.90
CA HIS A 90 -12.44 -8.35 7.36
C HIS A 90 -12.09 -6.89 7.05
N TYR A 91 -10.87 -6.45 7.35
CA TYR A 91 -10.51 -5.03 7.28
C TYR A 91 -9.74 -4.63 6.02
N ALA A 92 -9.03 -5.55 5.38
CA ALA A 92 -8.19 -5.29 4.21
C ALA A 92 -8.43 -6.23 3.01
N PRO A 93 -9.69 -6.56 2.64
CA PRO A 93 -9.97 -7.50 1.56
C PRO A 93 -9.44 -7.03 0.20
N ILE A 94 -9.42 -5.72 -0.05
CA ILE A 94 -8.88 -5.16 -1.31
C ILE A 94 -7.37 -5.40 -1.43
N ALA A 95 -6.61 -5.19 -0.35
CA ALA A 95 -5.18 -5.44 -0.34
C ALA A 95 -4.88 -6.92 -0.60
N LEU A 96 -5.61 -7.81 0.07
CA LEU A 96 -5.50 -9.25 -0.14
C LEU A 96 -5.79 -9.66 -1.59
N ILE A 97 -6.88 -9.16 -2.19
CA ILE A 97 -7.23 -9.42 -3.60
C ILE A 97 -6.15 -8.89 -4.53
N ALA A 98 -5.67 -7.67 -4.28
CA ALA A 98 -4.63 -7.06 -5.10
C ALA A 98 -3.35 -7.90 -5.07
N MET A 99 -2.93 -8.36 -3.90
CA MET A 99 -1.76 -9.24 -3.77
C MET A 99 -1.94 -10.57 -4.52
N LEU A 100 -3.12 -11.20 -4.43
CA LEU A 100 -3.40 -12.47 -5.13
C LEU A 100 -3.43 -12.29 -6.65
N ARG A 101 -4.13 -11.28 -7.16
CA ARG A 101 -4.25 -11.01 -8.61
C ARG A 101 -2.92 -10.61 -9.23
N THR A 102 -2.11 -9.89 -8.46
CA THR A 102 -0.78 -9.46 -8.92
C THR A 102 0.32 -10.44 -8.56
N GLN A 103 0.00 -11.62 -8.03
CA GLN A 103 0.96 -12.63 -7.59
C GLN A 103 1.96 -12.16 -6.51
N ALA A 104 1.85 -10.93 -6.01
CA ALA A 104 2.67 -10.45 -4.89
C ALA A 104 2.45 -11.31 -3.64
N ALA A 105 1.27 -11.91 -3.49
CA ALA A 105 0.94 -12.86 -2.43
C ALA A 105 1.87 -14.08 -2.35
N SER A 106 2.64 -14.40 -3.40
CA SER A 106 3.60 -15.51 -3.40
C SER A 106 4.92 -15.20 -2.67
N PHE A 107 5.15 -13.93 -2.32
CA PHE A 107 6.38 -13.47 -1.66
C PHE A 107 6.20 -13.09 -0.19
N PHE A 108 4.95 -13.06 0.28
CA PHE A 108 4.62 -12.55 1.61
C PHE A 108 3.70 -13.52 2.33
N THR A 109 3.86 -13.59 3.63
CA THR A 109 3.07 -14.38 4.57
C THR A 109 1.85 -13.60 5.04
N LEU A 110 0.91 -14.28 5.72
CA LEU A 110 -0.21 -13.57 6.35
C LEU A 110 0.27 -12.63 7.46
N GLU A 111 1.34 -12.98 8.17
CA GLU A 111 1.95 -12.14 9.20
C GLU A 111 2.49 -10.84 8.58
N ASP A 112 3.19 -10.88 7.44
CA ASP A 112 3.70 -9.67 6.78
C ASP A 112 2.58 -8.67 6.45
N LEU A 113 1.47 -9.15 5.90
CA LEU A 113 0.32 -8.30 5.57
C LEU A 113 -0.43 -7.84 6.83
N TYR A 114 -0.49 -8.67 7.86
CA TYR A 114 -1.11 -8.33 9.13
C TYR A 114 -0.31 -7.26 9.89
N ASP A 115 1.01 -7.36 9.86
CA ASP A 115 1.91 -6.34 10.40
C ASP A 115 1.78 -5.02 9.65
N ALA A 116 1.72 -5.06 8.32
CA ALA A 116 1.42 -3.87 7.53
C ALA A 116 0.06 -3.28 7.91
N LEU A 117 -0.95 -4.10 8.20
CA LEU A 117 -2.29 -3.68 8.60
C LEU A 117 -2.31 -3.00 9.98
N CYS A 118 -1.50 -3.46 10.95
CA CYS A 118 -1.71 -3.12 12.37
C CYS A 118 -0.52 -2.46 13.08
N SER A 119 0.71 -2.68 12.64
CA SER A 119 1.90 -2.37 13.45
C SER A 119 2.35 -0.91 13.34
N ASN A 120 2.10 -0.26 12.21
CA ASN A 120 2.42 1.15 12.00
C ASN A 120 1.43 1.76 11.01
N SER A 121 0.95 2.99 11.27
CA SER A 121 0.02 3.71 10.38
C SER A 121 0.72 4.67 9.40
N SER A 122 2.03 4.84 9.54
CA SER A 122 2.82 5.83 8.80
C SER A 122 3.40 5.30 7.49
N CYS A 123 3.59 6.21 6.54
CA CYS A 123 4.31 6.01 5.30
C CYS A 123 5.80 5.80 5.62
N ARG A 124 6.40 4.75 5.05
CA ARG A 124 7.83 4.41 5.26
C ARG A 124 8.78 5.58 4.99
N VAL A 125 8.48 6.39 3.97
CA VAL A 125 9.38 7.43 3.46
C VAL A 125 9.25 8.74 4.24
N CYS A 126 8.03 9.22 4.49
CA CYS A 126 7.80 10.56 5.05
C CYS A 126 7.19 10.59 6.45
N GLY A 127 6.80 9.45 7.01
CA GLY A 127 6.19 9.37 8.34
C GLY A 127 4.74 9.86 8.44
N SER A 128 4.18 10.51 7.41
CA SER A 128 2.76 10.88 7.35
C SER A 128 1.87 9.65 7.24
N PHE A 129 0.58 9.75 7.53
CA PHE A 129 -0.36 8.63 7.41
C PHE A 129 -0.28 7.93 6.04
N GLY A 130 -0.15 6.59 6.06
CA GLY A 130 0.05 5.72 4.90
C GLY A 130 -1.19 4.86 4.63
N PRO A 131 -2.20 5.36 3.88
CA PRO A 131 -3.44 4.64 3.60
C PRO A 131 -3.32 3.59 2.48
N LEU A 132 -2.12 3.42 1.92
CA LEU A 132 -1.86 2.47 0.84
C LEU A 132 -0.80 1.47 1.26
N LEU A 133 -0.86 0.28 0.67
CA LEU A 133 0.16 -0.74 0.66
C LEU A 133 0.94 -0.65 -0.65
N TRP A 134 2.25 -0.47 -0.55
CA TRP A 134 3.21 -0.68 -1.62
C TRP A 134 3.47 -2.18 -1.74
N LEU A 135 2.92 -2.80 -2.78
CA LEU A 135 2.93 -4.26 -2.94
C LEU A 135 4.34 -4.86 -3.05
N PRO A 136 5.34 -4.26 -3.74
CA PRO A 136 6.67 -4.84 -3.86
C PRO A 136 7.42 -5.04 -2.54
N GLU A 137 7.09 -4.30 -1.47
CA GLU A 137 7.77 -4.48 -0.18
C GLU A 137 6.81 -4.76 0.97
N CYS A 138 5.51 -4.95 0.69
CA CYS A 138 4.46 -5.08 1.69
C CYS A 138 4.51 -3.97 2.78
N GLN A 139 4.79 -2.73 2.38
CA GLN A 139 4.95 -1.59 3.29
C GLN A 139 3.94 -0.49 3.04
N ARG A 140 3.60 0.28 4.08
CA ARG A 140 2.70 1.43 3.94
C ARG A 140 3.33 2.60 3.20
N CYS A 141 2.54 3.22 2.33
CA CYS A 141 2.89 4.44 1.64
C CYS A 141 1.74 5.45 1.62
N CYS A 142 2.08 6.73 1.47
CA CYS A 142 1.12 7.79 1.22
C CYS A 142 1.08 8.14 -0.27
N MET A 143 -0.06 8.63 -0.76
CA MET A 143 -0.22 9.02 -2.17
C MET A 143 0.82 10.05 -2.66
N PRO A 144 1.19 11.08 -1.88
CA PRO A 144 2.23 12.00 -2.32
C PRO A 144 3.59 11.34 -2.56
N CYS A 145 4.02 10.44 -1.66
CA CYS A 145 5.25 9.69 -1.85
C CYS A 145 5.11 8.68 -2.99
N LEU A 146 4.01 7.93 -3.07
CA LEU A 146 3.77 6.97 -4.15
C LEU A 146 3.91 7.63 -5.53
N ARG A 147 3.46 8.88 -5.69
CA ARG A 147 3.54 9.63 -6.94
C ARG A 147 4.95 10.13 -7.30
N ARG A 148 5.85 10.33 -6.34
CA ARG A 148 7.07 11.13 -6.56
C ARG A 148 8.34 10.57 -5.96
N ALA A 149 8.24 9.89 -4.82
CA ALA A 149 9.39 9.37 -4.09
C ALA A 149 10.10 8.31 -4.95
N PRO A 150 11.42 8.42 -5.18
CA PRO A 150 12.16 7.46 -6.01
C PRO A 150 12.08 6.03 -5.45
N GLU A 151 11.94 5.87 -4.14
CA GLU A 151 11.79 4.59 -3.43
C GLU A 151 10.57 3.80 -3.91
N TYR A 152 9.49 4.49 -4.31
CA TYR A 152 8.29 3.88 -4.86
C TYR A 152 8.26 3.90 -6.38
N CYS A 153 9.37 4.16 -7.07
CA CYS A 153 9.45 3.97 -8.52
C CYS A 153 9.77 2.50 -8.81
N PRO A 154 8.83 1.71 -9.35
CA PRO A 154 9.13 0.32 -9.64
C PRO A 154 10.05 0.23 -10.86
N ILE A 155 10.87 -0.81 -10.91
CA ILE A 155 11.66 -1.16 -12.09
C ILE A 155 11.12 -2.46 -12.68
N ASN A 156 11.02 -2.55 -14.00
CA ASN A 156 10.66 -3.82 -14.61
C ASN A 156 11.84 -4.80 -14.59
N LYS A 157 11.55 -6.10 -14.45
CA LYS A 157 12.58 -7.16 -14.31
C LYS A 157 13.61 -7.13 -15.45
N TYR A 158 13.17 -6.95 -16.68
CA TYR A 158 14.08 -6.88 -17.83
C TYR A 158 15.06 -5.70 -17.72
N ALA A 159 14.55 -4.50 -17.44
CA ALA A 159 15.36 -3.31 -17.23
C ALA A 159 16.34 -3.51 -16.07
N ALA A 160 15.91 -4.12 -14.96
CA ALA A 160 16.79 -4.43 -13.84
C ALA A 160 17.95 -5.36 -14.24
N THR A 161 17.71 -6.43 -15.00
CA THR A 161 18.80 -7.31 -15.47
C THR A 161 19.82 -6.57 -16.32
N LYS A 162 19.37 -5.68 -17.23
CA LYS A 162 20.27 -4.89 -18.08
C LYS A 162 21.03 -3.83 -17.29
N LEU A 163 20.32 -3.14 -16.40
CA LEU A 163 20.83 -2.06 -15.58
C LEU A 163 21.89 -2.56 -14.59
N PHE A 164 21.62 -3.68 -13.92
CA PHE A 164 22.50 -4.23 -12.89
C PHE A 164 23.50 -5.27 -13.43
N GLY A 165 23.33 -5.71 -14.68
CA GLY A 165 24.19 -6.73 -15.28
C GLY A 165 24.08 -8.09 -14.58
N VAL A 166 22.87 -8.45 -14.12
CA VAL A 166 22.57 -9.72 -13.43
C VAL A 166 21.70 -10.63 -14.30
N SER A 167 21.72 -11.92 -14.00
CA SER A 167 20.80 -12.88 -14.62
C SER A 167 19.39 -12.77 -14.04
N GLU A 168 18.38 -13.33 -14.73
CA GLU A 168 17.02 -13.40 -14.18
C GLU A 168 16.91 -14.27 -12.93
N GLY A 169 17.84 -15.21 -12.74
CA GLY A 169 17.88 -16.09 -11.57
C GLY A 169 18.20 -15.32 -10.29
N VAL A 170 19.08 -14.32 -10.36
CA VAL A 170 19.39 -13.43 -9.23
C VAL A 170 18.15 -12.65 -8.78
N LEU A 171 17.25 -12.31 -9.70
CA LEU A 171 16.03 -11.56 -9.42
C LEU A 171 14.81 -12.46 -9.18
N ALA A 172 14.97 -13.78 -9.11
CA ALA A 172 13.84 -14.70 -8.97
C ALA A 172 13.22 -14.68 -7.57
N SER A 173 14.05 -14.48 -6.53
CA SER A 173 13.61 -14.36 -5.14
C SER A 173 13.16 -12.96 -4.73
N VAL A 174 13.38 -11.97 -5.60
CA VAL A 174 12.97 -10.58 -5.33
C VAL A 174 11.45 -10.46 -5.51
N PRO A 175 10.71 -9.93 -4.51
CA PRO A 175 9.28 -9.72 -4.62
C PRO A 175 8.89 -8.94 -5.88
N ALA A 176 7.96 -9.53 -6.62
CA ALA A 176 7.50 -9.02 -7.89
C ALA A 176 5.98 -8.85 -7.91
N VAL A 177 5.53 -7.77 -8.53
CA VAL A 177 4.13 -7.51 -8.82
C VAL A 177 3.91 -7.82 -10.30
N PHE A 178 3.04 -8.78 -10.56
CA PHE A 178 2.58 -9.17 -11.88
C PHE A 178 1.41 -8.31 -12.32
N SER A 179 1.50 -7.74 -13.52
CA SER A 179 0.39 -7.03 -14.15
C SER A 179 -0.35 -7.99 -15.10
N GLU A 180 -1.55 -8.44 -14.72
CA GLU A 180 -2.42 -9.24 -15.59
C GLU A 180 -2.86 -8.39 -16.81
N ARG A 181 -2.70 -8.95 -18.01
CA ARG A 181 -2.72 -8.29 -19.35
C ARG A 181 -3.89 -7.31 -19.61
N GLY A 182 -3.62 -6.30 -20.45
CA GLY A 182 -4.66 -5.56 -21.19
C GLY A 182 -4.34 -4.16 -21.74
N TRP A 183 -3.07 -3.75 -21.82
CA TRP A 183 -2.71 -2.45 -22.42
C TRP A 183 -1.53 -2.70 -23.36
N ASP A 184 -1.78 -2.88 -24.65
CA ASP A 184 -0.78 -3.28 -25.65
C ASP A 184 0.42 -2.32 -25.73
N ASP A 185 0.29 -1.09 -25.25
CA ASP A 185 1.36 -0.09 -25.15
C ASP A 185 2.37 -0.33 -24.00
N TYR A 186 2.14 -1.33 -23.13
CA TYR A 186 2.83 -1.47 -21.84
C TYR A 186 3.33 -2.89 -21.52
N GLN A 187 3.79 -3.64 -22.53
CA GLN A 187 4.42 -4.96 -22.33
C GLN A 187 5.60 -4.93 -21.34
N ASP A 188 6.23 -3.75 -21.17
CA ASP A 188 7.33 -3.49 -20.23
C ASP A 188 6.96 -3.63 -18.74
N PHE A 189 5.68 -3.75 -18.37
CA PHE A 189 5.24 -3.78 -16.95
C PHE A 189 4.79 -5.15 -16.45
N ARG A 190 5.17 -6.23 -17.14
CA ARG A 190 4.73 -7.59 -16.73
C ARG A 190 5.21 -7.96 -15.33
N HIS A 191 6.47 -7.65 -15.00
CA HIS A 191 7.08 -7.96 -13.70
C HIS A 191 7.72 -6.71 -13.14
N LEU A 192 7.08 -6.08 -12.16
CA LEU A 192 7.53 -4.88 -11.51
C LEU A 192 8.15 -5.21 -10.15
N LEU A 193 9.33 -4.68 -9.89
CA LEU A 193 10.15 -4.94 -8.70
C LEU A 193 10.39 -3.63 -7.94
N SER A 194 10.67 -3.73 -6.65
CA SER A 194 11.35 -2.63 -5.93
C SER A 194 12.77 -2.45 -6.50
N PHE A 195 13.11 -1.21 -6.86
CA PHE A 195 14.48 -0.89 -7.26
C PHE A 195 15.47 -1.19 -6.14
N ALA A 196 15.11 -0.87 -4.89
CA ALA A 196 15.97 -1.06 -3.73
C ALA A 196 16.27 -2.56 -3.50
N GLN A 197 15.25 -3.41 -3.51
CA GLN A 197 15.43 -4.85 -3.32
C GLN A 197 16.15 -5.51 -4.51
N ALA A 198 15.82 -5.13 -5.75
CA ALA A 198 16.50 -5.65 -6.92
C ALA A 198 17.99 -5.25 -6.96
N ARG A 199 18.31 -4.02 -6.52
CA ARG A 199 19.70 -3.57 -6.33
C ARG A 199 20.39 -4.35 -5.22
N ALA A 200 19.73 -4.56 -4.08
CA ALA A 200 20.30 -5.33 -2.97
C ALA A 200 20.69 -6.75 -3.40
N ALA A 201 19.79 -7.45 -4.10
CA ALA A 201 20.09 -8.77 -4.67
C ALA A 201 21.26 -8.75 -5.67
N ALA A 202 21.34 -7.71 -6.50
CA ALA A 202 22.45 -7.54 -7.43
C ALA A 202 23.79 -7.23 -6.75
N VAL A 203 23.77 -6.50 -5.63
CA VAL A 203 24.95 -6.22 -4.81
C VAL A 203 25.45 -7.49 -4.13
N GLU A 204 24.53 -8.30 -3.61
CA GLU A 204 24.84 -9.61 -3.03
C GLU A 204 25.47 -10.55 -4.05
N ASP A 205 24.86 -10.69 -5.24
CA ASP A 205 25.40 -11.49 -6.36
C ASP A 205 26.79 -11.01 -6.82
N ALA A 206 27.06 -9.71 -6.74
CA ALA A 206 28.38 -9.16 -7.07
C ALA A 206 29.45 -9.42 -6.00
N GLY A 207 29.06 -9.84 -4.79
CA GLY A 207 29.95 -9.99 -3.65
C GLY A 207 30.25 -8.68 -2.91
N GLY A 208 29.41 -7.66 -3.08
CA GLY A 208 29.52 -6.38 -2.38
C GLY A 208 29.39 -5.15 -3.27
N GLU A 209 29.28 -4.00 -2.61
CA GLU A 209 29.03 -2.70 -3.24
C GLU A 209 30.13 -2.28 -4.23
N ALA A 210 31.40 -2.55 -3.88
CA ALA A 210 32.54 -2.20 -4.72
C ALA A 210 32.55 -3.00 -6.03
N GLN A 211 32.31 -4.31 -5.96
CA GLN A 211 32.24 -5.21 -7.11
C GLN A 211 31.03 -4.92 -7.97
N PHE A 212 29.89 -4.60 -7.34
CA PHE A 212 28.69 -4.15 -8.03
C PHE A 212 28.97 -2.87 -8.84
N MET A 213 29.55 -1.85 -8.22
CA MET A 213 29.87 -0.60 -8.93
C MET A 213 30.94 -0.81 -10.02
N ALA A 214 31.91 -1.70 -9.81
CA ALA A 214 32.86 -2.08 -10.86
C ALA A 214 32.15 -2.73 -12.06
N ARG A 215 31.17 -3.62 -11.81
CA ARG A 215 30.32 -4.23 -12.85
C ARG A 215 29.46 -3.21 -13.59
N ILE A 216 28.95 -2.18 -12.90
CA ILE A 216 28.22 -1.07 -13.54
C ILE A 216 29.17 -0.28 -14.45
N ASN A 217 30.34 0.10 -13.92
CA ASN A 217 31.32 0.94 -14.60
C ASN A 217 32.07 0.25 -15.75
N SER A 218 32.09 -1.08 -15.79
CA SER A 218 32.79 -1.84 -16.83
C SER A 218 32.17 -1.69 -18.23
N VAL A 219 30.93 -1.20 -18.32
CA VAL A 219 30.22 -0.96 -19.58
C VAL A 219 29.70 0.49 -19.60
N PRO A 220 30.24 1.39 -20.43
CA PRO A 220 29.85 2.81 -20.44
C PRO A 220 28.34 3.04 -20.55
N ARG A 221 27.70 2.32 -21.47
CA ARG A 221 26.23 2.38 -21.66
C ARG A 221 25.43 1.96 -20.43
N ARG A 222 25.95 1.02 -19.62
CA ARG A 222 25.29 0.58 -18.38
C ARG A 222 25.43 1.63 -17.29
N ARG A 223 26.62 2.20 -17.13
CA ARG A 223 26.88 3.32 -16.23
C ARG A 223 25.96 4.50 -16.53
N GLU A 224 25.89 4.94 -17.78
CA GLU A 224 24.99 6.02 -18.21
C GLU A 224 23.53 5.71 -17.89
N ALA A 225 23.07 4.47 -18.14
CA ALA A 225 21.71 4.05 -17.83
C ALA A 225 21.43 4.05 -16.30
N TYR A 226 22.40 3.60 -15.50
CA TYR A 226 22.32 3.59 -14.03
C TYR A 226 22.25 5.00 -13.45
N ASP A 227 23.16 5.88 -13.89
CA ASP A 227 23.20 7.29 -13.48
C ASP A 227 21.92 8.01 -13.93
N SER A 228 21.43 7.73 -15.13
CA SER A 228 20.14 8.24 -15.62
C SER A 228 18.96 7.74 -14.79
N TYR A 229 18.96 6.47 -14.35
CA TYR A 229 17.88 5.93 -13.54
C TYR A 229 17.87 6.51 -12.12
N ILE A 230 19.04 6.70 -11.50
CA ILE A 230 19.12 7.30 -10.16
C ILE A 230 18.79 8.79 -10.19
N SER A 231 19.23 9.50 -11.23
CA SER A 231 18.92 10.93 -11.39
C SER A 231 17.47 11.19 -11.84
N ARG A 232 16.74 10.15 -12.25
CA ARG A 232 15.34 10.27 -12.64
C ARG A 232 14.47 10.65 -11.45
N THR A 233 13.94 11.87 -11.50
CA THR A 233 12.65 12.15 -10.91
C THR A 233 11.61 11.46 -11.79
N CYS A 234 10.96 10.40 -11.30
CA CYS A 234 9.93 9.68 -12.07
C CYS A 234 8.67 10.56 -12.23
N ILE A 235 8.73 11.57 -13.08
CA ILE A 235 7.65 12.54 -13.35
C ILE A 235 6.87 12.16 -14.62
N SER A 236 7.36 11.20 -15.42
CA SER A 236 6.68 10.79 -16.65
C SER A 236 5.33 10.12 -16.37
N GLU A 237 4.37 10.33 -17.26
CA GLU A 237 3.02 9.75 -17.19
C GLU A 237 3.08 8.21 -17.08
N ARG A 238 3.95 7.56 -17.86
CA ARG A 238 4.17 6.10 -17.76
C ARG A 238 4.73 5.67 -16.40
N GLY A 239 5.66 6.45 -15.83
CA GLY A 239 6.21 6.17 -14.50
C GLY A 239 5.14 6.29 -13.41
N ASN A 240 4.22 7.25 -13.55
CA ASN A 240 3.07 7.39 -12.66
C ASN A 240 2.12 6.20 -12.78
N THR A 241 1.81 5.70 -13.98
CA THR A 241 0.95 4.52 -14.15
C THR A 241 1.55 3.29 -13.47
N ALA A 242 2.86 3.03 -13.67
CA ALA A 242 3.53 1.90 -13.03
C ALA A 242 3.46 1.98 -11.49
N ARG A 243 3.61 3.18 -10.91
CA ARG A 243 3.49 3.43 -9.46
C ARG A 243 2.11 3.03 -8.92
N PHE A 244 1.03 3.33 -9.64
CA PHE A 244 -0.32 3.01 -9.18
C PHE A 244 -0.70 1.54 -9.34
N ILE A 245 -0.16 0.85 -10.35
CA ILE A 245 -0.43 -0.59 -10.58
C ILE A 245 0.04 -1.44 -9.39
N VAL A 246 1.12 -1.03 -8.75
CA VAL A 246 1.78 -1.82 -7.69
C VAL A 246 1.43 -1.33 -6.28
N ALA A 247 0.32 -0.62 -6.13
CA ALA A 247 -0.19 -0.16 -4.85
C ALA A 247 -1.65 -0.55 -4.66
N ALA A 248 -2.02 -0.85 -3.42
CA ALA A 248 -3.39 -1.18 -3.05
C ALA A 248 -3.85 -0.36 -1.84
N PRO A 249 -5.14 -0.02 -1.71
CA PRO A 249 -5.65 0.58 -0.50
C PRO A 249 -5.49 -0.35 0.71
N LEU A 250 -4.97 0.17 1.82
CA LEU A 250 -4.78 -0.56 3.08
C LEU A 250 -5.15 0.33 4.27
N PRO A 251 -6.32 0.12 4.91
CA PRO A 251 -6.65 0.84 6.13
C PRO A 251 -5.68 0.49 7.25
N TYR A 252 -5.59 1.33 8.29
CA TYR A 252 -4.84 0.99 9.50
C TYR A 252 -5.78 0.46 10.57
N PHE A 253 -5.51 -0.74 11.06
CA PHE A 253 -6.25 -1.33 12.17
C PHE A 253 -5.49 -1.09 13.47
N ASP A 254 -6.08 -0.33 14.38
CA ASP A 254 -5.51 -0.13 15.70
C ASP A 254 -5.87 -1.30 16.61
N GLY A 255 -4.87 -2.12 16.94
CA GLY A 255 -5.03 -3.27 17.83
C GLY A 255 -5.51 -2.92 19.23
N HIS A 256 -5.26 -1.69 19.71
CA HIS A 256 -5.70 -1.26 21.05
C HIS A 256 -7.19 -0.95 21.08
N SER A 257 -7.68 -0.17 20.10
CA SER A 257 -9.11 0.18 20.03
C SER A 257 -9.97 -0.87 19.33
N GLY A 258 -9.36 -1.81 18.59
CA GLY A 258 -10.05 -2.81 17.79
C GLY A 258 -10.80 -2.20 16.60
N LYS A 259 -10.39 -1.02 16.12
CA LYS A 259 -11.06 -0.26 15.06
C LYS A 259 -10.10 0.15 13.94
N ILE A 260 -10.66 0.37 12.75
CA ILE A 260 -9.95 1.02 11.66
C ILE A 260 -9.83 2.52 11.96
N VAL A 261 -8.66 3.08 11.71
CA VAL A 261 -8.46 4.53 11.61
C VAL A 261 -8.83 4.99 10.21
N GLU A 262 -9.81 5.88 10.12
CA GLU A 262 -10.26 6.47 8.86
C GLU A 262 -9.25 7.50 8.32
N GLY A 263 -9.07 7.49 7.00
CA GLY A 263 -8.27 8.46 6.27
C GLY A 263 -9.13 9.52 5.59
N TYR A 264 -8.69 10.77 5.67
CA TYR A 264 -9.45 11.94 5.25
C TYR A 264 -8.67 12.87 4.32
N PHE A 265 -9.38 13.51 3.38
CA PHE A 265 -8.82 14.59 2.55
C PHE A 265 -9.29 15.97 3.02
N CYS A 266 -8.49 17.00 2.77
CA CYS A 266 -8.89 18.38 3.00
C CYS A 266 -9.72 18.91 1.84
N ALA A 267 -11.01 19.22 2.06
CA ALA A 267 -11.84 19.85 1.04
C ALA A 267 -11.31 21.21 0.58
N GLY A 268 -10.64 21.97 1.47
CA GLY A 268 -9.98 23.22 1.09
C GLY A 268 -8.94 23.01 -0.01
N CYS A 269 -8.05 22.04 0.18
CA CYS A 269 -7.05 21.66 -0.82
C CYS A 269 -7.69 21.12 -2.10
N ARG A 270 -8.77 20.33 -1.99
CA ARG A 270 -9.52 19.83 -3.14
C ARG A 270 -10.15 20.96 -3.96
N CYS A 271 -10.78 21.93 -3.31
CA CYS A 271 -11.38 23.08 -3.96
C CYS A 271 -10.34 23.98 -4.62
N LEU A 272 -9.20 24.21 -3.97
CA LEU A 272 -8.12 25.02 -4.53
C LEU A 272 -7.57 24.37 -5.81
N PHE A 273 -7.23 23.08 -5.76
CA PHE A 273 -6.66 22.36 -6.88
C PHE A 273 -7.61 22.23 -8.07
N ASN A 274 -8.92 22.12 -7.81
CA ASN A 274 -9.96 22.04 -8.84
C ASN A 274 -10.49 23.41 -9.30
N SER A 275 -9.94 24.52 -8.79
CA SER A 275 -10.38 25.86 -9.20
C SER A 275 -9.72 26.26 -10.53
N ASP A 276 -10.40 27.07 -11.35
CA ASP A 276 -9.84 27.63 -12.60
C ASP A 276 -8.72 28.67 -12.37
N ARG A 277 -8.13 28.69 -11.17
CA ARG A 277 -7.03 29.60 -10.86
C ARG A 277 -5.76 29.07 -11.51
N THR A 278 -5.06 29.96 -12.22
CA THR A 278 -3.71 29.67 -12.70
C THR A 278 -2.80 29.46 -11.50
N LEU A 279 -2.43 28.21 -11.24
CA LEU A 279 -1.46 27.88 -10.20
C LEU A 279 -0.08 28.30 -10.66
N HIS A 280 0.67 28.97 -9.78
CA HIS A 280 2.05 29.30 -10.07
C HIS A 280 2.86 28.01 -10.20
N ARG A 281 3.81 27.96 -11.14
CA ARG A 281 4.64 26.76 -11.36
C ARG A 281 5.38 26.32 -10.09
N ASP A 282 5.69 27.27 -9.22
CA ASP A 282 6.41 27.02 -7.97
C ASP A 282 5.49 26.48 -6.85
N THR A 283 4.17 26.75 -6.89
CA THR A 283 3.23 26.31 -5.85
C THR A 283 2.43 25.08 -6.25
N ILE A 284 2.30 24.79 -7.55
CA ILE A 284 1.53 23.66 -8.08
C ILE A 284 1.97 22.32 -7.47
N TYR A 285 3.26 22.18 -7.14
CA TYR A 285 3.80 20.96 -6.57
C TYR A 285 3.34 20.74 -5.13
N ASP A 286 3.36 21.79 -4.31
CA ASP A 286 2.93 21.74 -2.92
C ASP A 286 1.41 21.64 -2.82
N GLU A 287 0.68 22.29 -3.71
CA GLU A 287 -0.76 22.19 -3.79
C GLU A 287 -1.21 20.80 -4.24
N ALA A 288 -0.58 20.22 -5.27
CA ALA A 288 -0.80 18.84 -5.68
C ALA A 288 -0.44 17.86 -4.55
N ARG A 289 0.62 18.14 -3.78
CA ARG A 289 0.99 17.32 -2.62
C ARG A 289 -0.12 17.35 -1.59
N ARG A 290 -0.56 18.52 -1.15
CA ARG A 290 -1.65 18.70 -0.17
C ARG A 290 -2.97 18.10 -0.62
N TYR A 291 -3.29 18.22 -1.92
CA TYR A 291 -4.46 17.60 -2.54
C TYR A 291 -4.45 16.08 -2.41
N ASN A 292 -3.29 15.46 -2.65
CA ASN A 292 -3.12 14.01 -2.58
C ASN A 292 -2.90 13.49 -1.15
N THR A 293 -2.65 14.35 -0.17
CA THR A 293 -2.40 13.92 1.21
C THR A 293 -3.67 13.43 1.87
N VAL A 294 -3.53 12.30 2.56
CA VAL A 294 -4.55 11.70 3.40
C VAL A 294 -4.12 11.83 4.83
N TYR A 295 -5.04 12.27 5.68
CA TYR A 295 -4.78 12.61 7.06
C TYR A 295 -5.59 11.70 7.99
N THR A 296 -5.06 11.42 9.18
CA THR A 296 -5.92 11.06 10.31
C THR A 296 -6.78 12.27 10.70
N ILE A 297 -7.82 12.08 11.53
CA ILE A 297 -8.64 13.21 11.96
C ILE A 297 -7.82 14.28 12.69
N SER A 298 -6.89 13.86 13.55
CA SER A 298 -6.00 14.74 14.31
C SER A 298 -5.08 15.52 13.37
N ASP A 299 -4.46 14.84 12.40
CA ASP A 299 -3.55 15.48 11.44
C ASP A 299 -4.30 16.45 10.52
N LEU A 300 -5.55 16.13 10.16
CA LEU A 300 -6.35 17.02 9.32
C LEU A 300 -6.72 18.30 10.07
N VAL A 301 -7.14 18.18 11.33
CA VAL A 301 -7.47 19.34 12.17
C VAL A 301 -6.23 20.23 12.29
N HIS A 302 -5.06 19.65 12.55
CA HIS A 302 -3.80 20.37 12.59
C HIS A 302 -3.53 21.09 11.26
N HIS A 303 -3.56 20.37 10.13
CA HIS A 303 -3.37 20.93 8.79
C HIS A 303 -4.31 22.10 8.48
N VAL A 304 -5.59 21.99 8.83
CA VAL A 304 -6.56 23.07 8.61
C VAL A 304 -6.22 24.28 9.47
N GLN A 305 -5.80 24.09 10.72
CA GLN A 305 -5.48 25.19 11.63
C GLN A 305 -4.17 25.91 11.27
N THR A 306 -3.16 25.19 10.78
CA THR A 306 -1.81 25.74 10.54
C THR A 306 -1.61 26.19 9.10
N ASP A 307 -1.96 25.35 8.11
CA ASP A 307 -1.34 25.40 6.79
C ASP A 307 -2.32 25.51 5.61
N CYS A 308 -3.63 25.58 5.88
CA CYS A 308 -4.67 25.55 4.84
C CYS A 308 -5.69 26.69 4.93
N PRO A 309 -5.42 27.86 4.32
CA PRO A 309 -6.34 29.00 4.32
C PRO A 309 -7.73 28.68 3.75
N ASP A 310 -7.79 27.88 2.67
CA ASP A 310 -9.06 27.45 2.08
C ASP A 310 -9.84 26.52 3.02
N GLY A 311 -9.14 25.63 3.73
CA GLY A 311 -9.72 24.78 4.77
C GLY A 311 -10.28 25.62 5.92
N GLN A 312 -9.53 26.62 6.39
CA GLN A 312 -10.00 27.56 7.42
C GLN A 312 -11.24 28.34 6.98
N ARG A 313 -11.29 28.76 5.71
CA ARG A 313 -12.45 29.48 5.15
C ARG A 313 -13.69 28.59 5.15
N ILE A 314 -13.57 27.33 4.70
CA ILE A 314 -14.67 26.36 4.72
C ILE A 314 -15.12 26.10 6.16
N TRP A 315 -14.17 25.88 7.08
CA TRP A 315 -14.45 25.66 8.50
C TRP A 315 -15.20 26.83 9.14
N LYS A 316 -14.72 28.07 8.93
CA LYS A 316 -15.36 29.30 9.43
C LYS A 316 -16.76 29.50 8.86
N LYS A 317 -17.00 29.14 7.60
CA LYS A 317 -18.31 29.23 6.95
C LYS A 317 -19.32 28.30 7.65
N HIS A 318 -18.97 27.03 7.82
CA HIS A 318 -19.85 26.06 8.46
C HIS A 318 -20.11 26.35 9.95
N LEU A 319 -19.12 26.90 10.68
CA LEU A 319 -19.33 27.36 12.05
C LEU A 319 -20.34 28.51 12.17
N LYS A 320 -20.48 29.35 11.13
CA LYS A 320 -21.47 30.44 11.10
C LYS A 320 -22.86 29.88 10.78
N GLU A 321 -22.96 28.98 9.81
CA GLU A 321 -24.21 28.33 9.42
C GLU A 321 -24.81 27.50 10.58
N SER A 322 -23.98 26.76 11.33
CA SER A 322 -24.43 25.99 12.49
C SER A 322 -24.95 26.85 13.66
N LYS A 323 -24.54 28.12 13.73
CA LYS A 323 -25.00 29.08 14.75
C LYS A 323 -26.25 29.85 14.32
N GLN A 324 -26.59 29.85 13.03
CA GLN A 324 -27.77 30.53 12.48
C GLN A 324 -28.98 29.60 12.35
N GLY A 325 -28.76 28.27 12.42
CA GLY A 325 -29.81 27.26 12.41
C GLY A 325 -30.28 26.76 13.78
N ASN A 326 -29.88 27.45 14.86
CA ASN A 326 -30.36 27.24 16.24
C ASN A 326 -31.16 28.45 16.71
#